data_AF-A0AB35IKJ9-F1
#
_entry.id   AF-A0AB35IKJ9-F1
#
_cell.length_a   1.000
_cell.length_b   1.000
_cell.length_c   1.000
_cell.angle_alpha   90.00
_cell.angle_beta   90.00
_cell.angle_gamma   90.00
#
_symmetry.space_group_name_H-M   'P 1'
#
loop_
_entity.id
_entity.type
_entity.pdbx_description
1 polymer ?
#
loop_
_entity_poly.entity_id
_entity_poly.type
_entity_poly.pdbx_seq_one_letter_code
_entity_poly.pdbx_strand_id
1 'polypeptide(L)'
;MLDVGLELNVLFDDPFWIGVFYLTNGDKCYVERVVFGQEPSDGEIYVYFLNNYHKLNFVAEFKAKHKDKPKNPKRLQRMIRKQSMNLQTGTKSMQALKRQYEQNKAKNKIIRREQRTAEKEHLFVLKQQKRKAKHRGHRPFCYNFPGNVK
;
A
#
# COMPACT_ATOMS: atom_id res chain seq x y z
N MET A 1 -1.45 -19.39 8.40
CA MET A 1 -1.53 -19.56 9.86
C MET A 1 -2.25 -18.33 10.35
N LEU A 2 -3.48 -18.45 10.84
CA LEU A 2 -4.18 -17.32 11.43
C LEU A 2 -3.60 -17.17 12.84
N ASP A 3 -2.93 -16.06 13.10
CA ASP A 3 -2.43 -15.76 14.45
C ASP A 3 -3.65 -15.50 15.32
N VAL A 4 -3.88 -16.39 16.30
CA VAL A 4 -4.91 -16.21 17.32
C VAL A 4 -4.22 -15.56 18.52
N GLY A 5 -4.62 -14.34 18.85
CA GLY A 5 -4.05 -13.56 19.95
C GLY A 5 -5.14 -13.06 20.89
N LEU A 6 -4.87 -13.11 22.20
CA LEU A 6 -5.73 -12.56 23.22
C LEU A 6 -5.00 -11.41 23.94
N GLU A 7 -5.62 -10.24 23.99
CA GLU A 7 -5.12 -9.06 24.69
C GLU A 7 -6.14 -8.63 25.76
N LEU A 8 -5.67 -8.23 26.94
CA LEU A 8 -6.50 -7.65 28.00
C LEU A 8 -6.04 -6.22 28.26
N ASN A 9 -6.97 -5.27 28.11
CA ASN A 9 -6.75 -3.89 28.52
C ASN A 9 -7.54 -3.60 29.78
N VAL A 10 -6.86 -3.19 30.84
CA VAL A 10 -7.49 -2.74 32.09
C VAL A 10 -7.53 -1.23 32.09
N LEU A 11 -8.72 -0.67 32.28
CA LEU A 11 -8.98 0.77 32.24
C LEU A 11 -9.90 1.16 33.40
N PHE A 12 -9.72 2.39 33.88
CA PHE A 12 -10.59 2.96 34.91
C PHE A 12 -11.71 3.75 34.23
N ASP A 13 -12.96 3.40 34.56
CA ASP A 13 -14.19 4.05 34.08
C ASP A 13 -15.08 4.30 35.30
N ASP A 14 -15.10 5.55 35.77
CA ASP A 14 -15.66 5.95 37.06
C ASP A 14 -17.06 5.32 37.30
N PRO A 15 -17.29 4.62 38.43
CA PRO A 15 -16.44 4.44 39.61
C PRO A 15 -15.64 3.12 39.65
N PHE A 16 -15.56 2.38 38.54
CA PHE A 16 -15.06 1.02 38.55
C PHE A 16 -13.85 0.80 37.62
N TRP A 17 -13.05 -0.20 37.97
CA TRP A 17 -12.07 -0.76 37.04
C TRP A 17 -12.73 -1.77 36.10
N ILE A 18 -12.41 -1.66 34.82
CA ILE A 18 -12.96 -2.47 33.73
C ILE A 18 -11.82 -3.17 33.01
N GLY A 19 -11.97 -4.48 32.80
CA GLY A 19 -11.17 -5.25 31.86
C GLY A 19 -11.88 -5.38 30.52
N VAL A 20 -11.19 -5.10 29.43
CA VAL A 20 -11.67 -5.33 28.07
C VAL A 20 -10.78 -6.37 27.41
N PHE A 21 -11.35 -7.54 27.14
CA PHE A 21 -10.69 -8.62 26.44
C PHE A 21 -10.88 -8.46 24.93
N TYR A 22 -9.79 -8.58 24.18
CA TYR A 22 -9.75 -8.58 22.73
C TYR A 22 -9.26 -9.94 22.24
N LEU A 23 -10.12 -10.70 21.60
CA LEU A 23 -9.73 -11.93 20.92
C LEU A 23 -9.60 -11.63 19.42
N THR A 24 -8.38 -11.77 18.92
CA THR A 24 -8.05 -11.60 17.50
C THR A 24 -7.99 -12.98 16.85
N ASN A 25 -8.78 -13.18 15.79
CA ASN A 25 -8.75 -14.37 14.96
C ASN A 25 -8.67 -13.95 13.50
N GLY A 26 -7.45 -13.67 13.05
CA GLY A 26 -7.19 -13.11 11.72
C GLY A 26 -7.83 -11.73 11.54
N ASP A 27 -8.84 -11.65 10.67
CA ASP A 27 -9.53 -10.41 10.33
C ASP A 27 -10.68 -10.06 11.30
N LYS A 28 -11.06 -11.00 12.17
CA LYS A 28 -12.15 -10.85 13.13
C LYS A 28 -11.58 -10.52 14.51
N CYS A 29 -12.07 -9.44 15.11
CA CYS A 29 -11.86 -9.16 16.52
C CYS A 29 -13.16 -9.38 17.28
N TYR A 30 -13.06 -10.01 18.43
CA TYR A 30 -14.13 -10.12 19.39
C TYR A 30 -13.80 -9.38 20.67
N VAL A 31 -14.81 -8.76 21.28
CA VAL A 31 -14.64 -7.98 22.52
C VAL A 31 -15.58 -8.47 23.61
N GLU A 32 -15.05 -8.50 24.82
CA GLU A 32 -15.84 -8.68 26.03
C GLU A 32 -15.42 -7.71 27.13
N ARG A 33 -16.42 -7.16 27.83
CA ARG A 33 -16.25 -6.23 28.94
C ARG A 33 -16.49 -6.96 30.25
N VAL A 34 -15.55 -6.83 31.18
CA VAL A 34 -15.65 -7.33 32.55
C VAL A 34 -15.47 -6.16 33.51
N VAL A 35 -16.30 -6.08 34.54
CA VAL A 35 -16.18 -5.06 35.60
C VAL A 35 -15.53 -5.71 36.82
N PHE A 36 -14.36 -5.20 37.22
CA PHE A 36 -13.64 -5.66 38.42
C PHE A 36 -14.05 -4.89 39.68
N GLY A 37 -14.54 -3.66 39.52
CA GLY A 37 -14.95 -2.82 40.64
C GLY A 37 -13.77 -2.05 41.22
N GLN A 38 -12.94 -2.69 42.04
CA GLN A 38 -11.72 -2.10 42.60
C GLN A 38 -10.51 -2.32 41.67
N GLU A 39 -9.40 -1.64 41.93
CA GLU A 39 -8.17 -1.79 41.14
C GLU A 39 -7.66 -3.23 41.26
N PRO A 40 -7.73 -4.03 40.18
CA PRO A 40 -7.39 -5.44 40.26
C PRO A 40 -5.86 -5.59 40.24
N SER A 41 -5.34 -6.42 41.13
CA SER A 41 -3.93 -6.82 41.08
C SER A 41 -3.67 -7.79 39.92
N ASP A 42 -2.45 -7.83 39.39
CA ASP A 42 -2.08 -8.73 38.28
C ASP A 42 -2.37 -10.21 38.59
N GLY A 43 -2.17 -10.61 39.86
CA GLY A 43 -2.51 -11.96 40.32
C GLY A 43 -4.02 -12.24 40.35
N GLU A 44 -4.84 -11.25 40.71
CA GLU A 44 -6.30 -11.38 40.72
C GLU A 44 -6.85 -11.47 39.29
N ILE A 45 -6.27 -10.69 38.37
CA ILE A 45 -6.57 -10.77 36.94
C ILE A 45 -6.26 -12.18 36.42
N TYR A 46 -5.10 -12.72 36.77
CA TYR A 46 -4.69 -14.05 36.33
C TYR A 46 -5.62 -15.15 36.85
N VAL A 47 -5.97 -15.12 38.14
CA VAL A 47 -6.91 -16.09 38.75
C VAL A 47 -8.31 -15.93 38.14
N TYR A 48 -8.78 -14.71 37.94
CA TYR A 48 -10.05 -14.43 37.28
C TYR A 48 -10.07 -15.02 35.86
N PHE A 49 -8.99 -14.83 35.12
CA PHE A 49 -8.83 -15.34 33.77
C PHE A 49 -8.92 -16.86 33.73
N LEU A 50 -8.14 -17.58 34.56
CA LEU A 50 -8.16 -19.04 34.60
C LEU A 50 -9.55 -19.62 34.91
N ASN A 51 -10.27 -18.99 35.83
CA ASN A 51 -11.57 -19.49 36.29
C ASN A 51 -12.72 -19.13 35.36
N ASN A 52 -12.62 -18.03 34.63
CA ASN A 52 -13.73 -17.48 33.84
C ASN A 52 -13.48 -17.50 32.33
N TYR A 53 -12.31 -17.92 31.85
CA TYR A 53 -12.01 -17.99 30.41
C TYR A 53 -13.07 -18.76 29.62
N HIS A 54 -13.58 -19.88 30.16
CA HIS A 54 -14.61 -20.69 29.52
C HIS A 54 -16.00 -20.04 29.48
N LYS A 55 -16.21 -18.98 30.27
CA LYS A 55 -17.49 -18.24 30.36
C LYS A 55 -17.47 -16.96 29.52
N LEU A 56 -16.30 -16.59 28.98
CA LEU A 56 -16.14 -15.39 28.17
C LEU A 56 -16.92 -15.54 26.86
N ASN A 57 -17.99 -14.76 26.73
CA ASN A 57 -18.81 -14.71 25.54
C ASN A 57 -18.40 -13.52 24.67
N PHE A 58 -17.66 -13.83 23.63
CA PHE A 58 -17.21 -12.93 22.57
C PHE A 58 -18.37 -12.51 21.64
N VAL A 59 -19.29 -11.68 22.15
CA VAL A 59 -20.54 -11.34 21.45
C VAL A 59 -20.34 -10.26 20.37
N ALA A 60 -19.42 -9.32 20.58
CA ALA A 60 -19.24 -8.20 19.66
C ALA A 60 -18.15 -8.49 18.61
N GLU A 61 -18.55 -8.81 17.38
CA GLU A 61 -17.63 -8.94 16.24
C GLU A 61 -17.41 -7.56 15.58
N PHE A 62 -16.14 -7.16 15.44
CA PHE A 62 -15.79 -6.02 14.59
C PHE A 62 -14.59 -6.36 13.72
N LYS A 63 -14.53 -5.76 12.52
CA LYS A 63 -13.38 -5.91 11.64
C LYS A 63 -12.18 -5.22 12.27
N ALA A 64 -11.16 -6.01 12.58
CA ALA A 64 -9.89 -5.49 13.04
C ALA A 64 -9.37 -4.49 12.00
N LYS A 65 -9.21 -3.22 12.38
CA LYS A 65 -8.43 -2.30 11.53
C LYS A 65 -7.00 -2.80 11.61
N HIS A 66 -6.57 -3.58 10.64
CA HIS A 66 -5.15 -3.88 10.48
C HIS A 66 -4.40 -2.55 10.52
N LYS A 67 -3.44 -2.45 11.44
CA LYS A 67 -2.48 -1.36 11.43
C LYS A 67 -1.71 -1.50 10.12
N ASP A 68 -2.14 -0.74 9.11
CA ASP A 68 -1.36 -0.52 7.90
C ASP A 68 0.09 -0.31 8.32
N LYS A 69 1.03 -1.04 7.70
CA LYS A 69 2.46 -0.85 7.94
C LYS A 69 2.77 0.65 7.98
N PRO A 70 3.59 1.13 8.94
CA PRO A 70 3.83 2.56 9.11
C PRO A 70 4.29 3.16 7.77
N LYS A 71 3.42 3.95 7.16
CA LYS A 71 3.72 4.66 5.91
C LYS A 71 4.82 5.67 6.26
N ASN A 72 5.96 5.60 5.55
CA ASN A 72 7.06 6.56 5.72
C ASN A 72 6.49 7.99 5.87
N PRO A 73 6.84 8.72 6.94
CA PRO A 73 6.21 10.01 7.26
C PRO A 73 6.29 11.01 6.09
N LYS A 74 7.37 10.96 5.29
CA LYS A 74 7.52 11.76 4.06
C LYS A 74 6.47 11.40 2.99
N ARG A 75 6.09 10.13 2.89
CA ARG A 75 5.07 9.64 1.97
C ARG A 75 3.66 10.07 2.45
N LEU A 76 3.41 10.03 3.76
CA LEU A 76 2.16 10.51 4.34
C LEU A 76 1.97 12.01 4.10
N GLN A 77 2.98 12.84 4.38
CA GLN A 77 2.95 14.28 4.12
C GLN A 77 2.69 14.62 2.64
N ARG A 78 3.31 13.87 1.71
CA ARG A 78 3.07 14.02 0.27
C ARG A 78 1.63 13.70 -0.13
N MET A 79 1.02 12.67 0.46
CA MET A 79 -0.38 12.32 0.19
C MET A 79 -1.34 13.38 0.72
N ILE A 80 -1.12 13.86 1.95
CA ILE A 80 -1.89 14.96 2.54
C ILE A 80 -1.81 16.20 1.66
N ARG A 81 -0.60 16.62 1.26
CA ARG A 81 -0.41 17.77 0.36
C ARG A 81 -1.08 17.57 -1.00
N LYS A 82 -1.05 16.38 -1.56
CA LYS A 82 -1.69 16.09 -2.86
C LYS A 82 -3.21 16.18 -2.76
N GLN A 83 -3.79 15.70 -1.65
CA GLN A 83 -5.23 15.79 -1.39
C GLN A 83 -5.66 17.24 -1.12
N SER A 84 -4.92 17.98 -0.28
CA SER A 84 -5.21 19.38 0.02
C SER A 84 -5.04 20.30 -1.19
N MET A 85 -4.07 20.03 -2.07
CA MET A 85 -3.86 20.80 -3.30
C MET A 85 -4.99 20.62 -4.33
N ASN A 86 -5.78 19.54 -4.25
CA ASN A 86 -7.00 19.39 -5.04
C ASN A 86 -8.18 20.20 -4.48
N LEU A 87 -8.13 20.59 -3.20
CA LEU A 87 -9.16 21.38 -2.51
C LEU A 87 -8.90 22.88 -2.58
N GLN A 88 -7.64 23.30 -2.78
CA GLN A 88 -7.30 24.72 -2.98
C GLN A 88 -7.58 25.15 -4.42
N THR A 89 -8.75 25.76 -4.61
CA THR A 89 -9.21 26.38 -5.85
C THR A 89 -8.32 27.56 -6.23
N GLY A 90 -7.24 27.28 -6.96
CA GLY A 90 -6.39 28.32 -7.55
C GLY A 90 -7.15 29.18 -8.56
N THR A 91 -6.64 30.39 -8.83
CA THR A 91 -7.13 31.33 -9.85
C THR A 91 -7.43 30.60 -11.18
N LYS A 92 -8.51 31.00 -11.88
CA LYS A 92 -8.98 30.34 -13.12
C LYS A 92 -7.86 30.10 -14.15
N SER A 93 -6.92 31.03 -14.26
CA SER A 93 -5.72 30.94 -15.11
C SER A 93 -4.81 29.77 -14.76
N MET A 94 -4.55 29.53 -13.47
CA MET A 94 -3.69 28.43 -13.01
C MET A 94 -4.34 27.06 -13.27
N GLN A 95 -5.67 26.98 -13.18
CA GLN A 95 -6.40 25.76 -13.55
C GLN A 95 -6.30 25.47 -15.05
N ALA A 96 -6.42 26.50 -15.90
CA ALA A 96 -6.29 26.36 -17.35
C ALA A 96 -4.90 25.84 -17.75
N LEU A 97 -3.83 26.39 -17.17
CA LEU A 97 -2.46 25.93 -17.40
C LEU A 97 -2.25 24.47 -16.94
N LYS A 98 -2.81 24.09 -15.79
CA LYS A 98 -2.73 22.71 -15.30
C LYS A 98 -3.43 21.73 -16.24
N ARG A 99 -4.62 22.07 -16.76
CA ARG A 99 -5.33 21.25 -17.75
C ARG A 99 -4.52 21.10 -19.04
N GLN A 100 -3.92 22.18 -19.54
CA GLN A 100 -3.05 22.13 -20.72
C GLN A 100 -1.85 21.20 -20.51
N TYR A 101 -1.20 21.29 -19.35
CA TYR A 101 -0.09 20.41 -18.99
C TYR A 101 -0.51 18.94 -18.95
N GLU A 102 -1.66 18.62 -18.34
CA GLU A 102 -2.18 17.26 -18.25
C GLU A 102 -2.51 16.67 -19.64
N GLN A 103 -3.10 17.47 -20.53
CA GLN A 103 -3.36 17.08 -21.92
C GLN A 103 -2.05 16.82 -22.68
N ASN A 104 -1.06 17.70 -22.56
CA ASN A 104 0.24 17.54 -23.21
C ASN A 104 0.99 16.31 -22.68
N LYS A 105 0.90 16.03 -21.38
CA LYS A 105 1.47 14.83 -20.78
C LYS A 105 0.86 13.55 -21.36
N ALA A 106 -0.45 13.53 -21.58
CA ALA A 106 -1.12 12.38 -22.21
C ALA A 106 -0.68 12.21 -23.67
N LYS A 107 -0.67 13.29 -24.45
CA LYS A 107 -0.19 13.30 -25.85
C LYS A 107 1.25 12.80 -25.96
N ASN A 108 2.16 13.34 -25.17
CA ASN A 108 3.57 12.95 -25.17
C ASN A 108 3.77 11.48 -24.78
N LYS A 109 2.91 10.94 -23.90
CA LYS A 109 2.96 9.51 -23.54
C LYS A 109 2.56 8.61 -24.70
N ILE A 110 1.60 9.02 -25.51
CA ILE A 110 1.17 8.29 -26.71
C ILE A 110 2.29 8.31 -27.75
N ILE A 111 2.78 9.50 -28.10
CA ILE A 111 3.88 9.68 -29.07
C ILE A 111 5.11 8.85 -28.68
N ARG A 112 5.49 8.89 -27.40
CA ARG A 112 6.66 8.14 -26.92
C ARG A 112 6.46 6.62 -26.93
N ARG A 113 5.21 6.16 -26.82
CA ARG A 113 4.89 4.73 -26.99
C ARG A 113 5.00 4.33 -28.46
N GLU A 114 4.43 5.14 -29.36
CA GLU A 114 4.47 4.92 -30.82
C GLU A 114 5.91 4.92 -31.37
N GLN A 115 6.74 5.87 -30.93
CA GLN A 115 8.17 5.90 -31.29
C GLN A 115 8.88 4.63 -30.84
N ARG A 116 8.64 4.19 -29.60
CA ARG A 116 9.24 2.98 -29.06
C ARG A 116 8.77 1.71 -29.79
N THR A 117 7.51 1.65 -30.23
CA THR A 117 7.02 0.51 -31.02
C THR A 117 7.63 0.51 -32.41
N ALA A 118 7.68 1.66 -33.09
CA ALA A 118 8.28 1.80 -34.41
C ALA A 118 9.78 1.46 -34.41
N GLU A 119 10.54 1.92 -33.40
CA GLU A 119 11.95 1.58 -33.23
C GLU A 119 12.16 0.06 -33.07
N LYS A 120 11.29 -0.61 -32.30
CA LYS A 120 11.36 -2.07 -32.09
C LYS A 120 11.06 -2.83 -33.38
N GLU A 121 10.06 -2.42 -34.14
CA GLU A 121 9.70 -3.02 -35.43
C GLU A 121 10.85 -2.88 -36.43
N HIS A 122 11.45 -1.69 -36.54
CA HIS A 122 12.60 -1.45 -37.40
C HIS A 122 13.80 -2.35 -37.03
N LEU A 123 14.14 -2.44 -35.74
CA LEU A 123 15.20 -3.32 -35.24
C LEU A 123 14.91 -4.79 -35.53
N PHE A 124 13.64 -5.21 -35.44
CA PHE A 124 13.22 -6.58 -35.75
C PHE A 124 13.42 -6.92 -37.23
N VAL A 125 13.00 -6.04 -38.14
CA VAL A 125 13.19 -6.20 -39.59
C VAL A 125 14.68 -6.29 -39.95
N LEU A 126 15.51 -5.41 -39.41
CA LEU A 126 16.97 -5.45 -39.59
C LEU A 126 17.57 -6.78 -39.10
N LYS A 127 17.12 -7.29 -37.96
CA LYS A 127 17.56 -8.58 -37.42
C LYS A 127 17.16 -9.74 -38.35
N GLN A 128 15.96 -9.69 -38.92
CA GLN A 128 15.48 -10.71 -39.85
C GLN A 128 16.28 -10.69 -41.17
N GLN A 129 16.56 -9.51 -41.72
CA GLN A 129 17.41 -9.35 -42.91
C GLN A 129 18.82 -9.89 -42.66
N LYS A 130 19.44 -9.53 -41.52
CA LYS A 130 20.77 -10.07 -41.13
C LYS A 130 20.76 -11.59 -41.00
N ARG A 131 19.69 -12.19 -40.45
CA ARG A 131 19.56 -13.66 -40.35
C ARG A 131 19.46 -14.31 -41.74
N LYS A 132 18.67 -13.74 -42.65
CA LYS A 132 18.55 -14.22 -44.05
C LYS A 132 19.88 -14.12 -44.79
N ALA A 133 20.62 -13.02 -44.62
CA ALA A 133 21.94 -12.82 -45.23
C ALA A 133 22.97 -13.84 -44.73
N LYS A 134 23.00 -14.12 -43.42
CA LYS A 134 23.87 -15.16 -42.83
C LYS A 134 23.60 -16.55 -43.42
N HIS A 135 22.32 -16.92 -43.58
CA HIS A 135 21.96 -18.21 -44.21
C HIS A 135 22.40 -18.32 -45.68
N ARG A 136 22.55 -17.20 -46.40
CA ARG A 136 23.07 -17.15 -47.77
C ARG A 136 24.60 -17.10 -47.86
N GLY A 137 25.31 -17.37 -46.74
CA GLY A 137 26.77 -17.38 -46.69
C GLY A 137 27.43 -16.00 -46.53
N HIS A 138 26.64 -14.92 -46.40
CA HIS A 138 27.19 -13.60 -46.20
C HIS A 138 27.62 -13.42 -44.73
N ARG A 139 28.93 -13.33 -44.47
CA ARG A 139 29.46 -12.93 -43.15
C ARG A 139 29.09 -11.47 -42.90
N PRO A 140 28.43 -11.12 -41.78
CA PRO A 140 28.08 -9.74 -41.52
C PRO A 140 29.37 -8.94 -41.33
N PHE A 141 29.62 -7.97 -42.21
CA PHE A 141 30.70 -7.01 -42.02
C PHE A 141 30.46 -6.30 -40.69
N CYS A 142 31.42 -6.42 -39.77
CA CYS A 142 31.41 -5.76 -38.48
C CYS A 142 31.59 -4.26 -38.72
N TYR A 143 30.51 -3.51 -38.95
CA TYR A 143 30.61 -2.06 -38.95
C TYR A 143 30.72 -1.55 -37.52
N ASN A 144 31.84 -0.87 -37.27
CA ASN A 144 32.11 -0.07 -36.07
C ASN A 144 30.91 0.84 -35.77
N PHE A 145 30.47 0.82 -34.51
CA PHE A 145 29.60 1.85 -33.96
C PHE A 145 30.28 3.22 -34.12
N PRO A 146 29.67 4.21 -34.78
CA PRO A 146 30.13 5.58 -34.60
C PRO A 146 29.87 5.94 -33.13
N GLY A 147 30.96 6.17 -32.39
CA GLY A 147 30.89 6.73 -31.06
C GLY A 147 30.11 8.04 -31.10
N ASN A 148 29.17 8.20 -30.18
CA ASN A 148 28.51 9.47 -29.93
C ASN A 148 29.59 10.50 -29.59
N VAL A 149 29.85 11.42 -30.51
CA VAL A 149 30.61 12.64 -30.24
C VAL A 149 29.60 13.70 -29.79
N LYS A 150 29.75 14.08 -28.51
CA LYS A 150 29.20 15.22 -27.77
C LYS A 150 27.66 15.30 -27.62
#